data_AF-A0A0C9MI59-F1
#
_entry.id   AF-A0A0C9MI59-F1
#
_cell.length_a   1.000
_cell.length_b   1.000
_cell.length_c   1.000
_cell.angle_alpha   90.00
_cell.angle_beta   90.00
_cell.angle_gamma   90.00
#
_symmetry.space_group_name_H-M   'P 1'
#
loop_
_entity.id
_entity.type
_entity.pdbx_description
1 polymer ?
#
loop_
_entity_poly.entity_id
_entity_poly.type
_entity_poly.pdbx_seq_one_letter_code
_entity_poly.pdbx_strand_id
1 'polypeptide(L)'
;MLRMVVSKRKKRWCKKHEDPDAVLAFKTIELFVAAIVDLWSKQMLSNNNSYPHPRAECQAVLTNLRRFDGQKRRTEFQDRAVSTVNDGYPTTKELADLVGYYLERNTGVDLRNALMYILSHYLYLRGASARAAELADLQSVVYENEGPTLCPDWWLYP
;
A
#
# COMPACT_ATOMS: atom_id res chain seq x y z
N MET A 1 -37.61 0.41 -30.80
CA MET A 1 -36.88 1.50 -30.12
C MET A 1 -37.13 1.37 -28.61
N LEU A 2 -36.23 0.72 -27.87
CA LEU A 2 -36.39 0.46 -26.43
C LEU A 2 -35.74 1.61 -25.62
N ARG A 3 -36.56 2.31 -24.82
CA ARG A 3 -36.07 3.33 -23.87
C ARG A 3 -35.68 2.65 -22.56
N MET A 4 -34.39 2.65 -22.24
CA MET A 4 -33.91 2.33 -20.89
C MET A 4 -34.25 3.49 -19.94
N VAL A 5 -35.14 3.24 -18.97
CA VAL A 5 -35.37 4.16 -17.85
C VAL A 5 -34.32 3.85 -16.77
N VAL A 6 -33.31 4.71 -16.66
CA VAL A 6 -32.32 4.64 -15.57
C VAL A 6 -32.97 5.14 -14.28
N SER A 7 -33.33 4.20 -13.40
CA SER A 7 -33.77 4.51 -12.04
C SER A 7 -32.61 5.05 -11.22
N LYS A 8 -32.58 6.36 -10.99
CA LYS A 8 -31.66 6.99 -10.03
C LYS A 8 -32.13 6.67 -8.61
N ARG A 9 -31.55 5.64 -7.97
CA ARG A 9 -31.69 5.40 -6.53
C ARG A 9 -31.21 6.65 -5.76
N LYS A 10 -32.15 7.44 -5.22
CA LYS A 10 -31.85 8.46 -4.21
C LYS A 10 -31.38 7.75 -2.93
N LYS A 11 -30.07 7.76 -2.66
CA LYS A 11 -29.54 7.36 -1.35
C LYS A 11 -30.09 8.32 -0.30
N ARG A 12 -31.00 7.85 0.56
CA ARG A 12 -31.39 8.57 1.77
C ARG A 12 -30.21 8.53 2.72
N TRP A 13 -29.61 9.68 3.00
CA TRP A 13 -28.73 9.84 4.14
C TRP A 13 -29.60 9.80 5.39
N CYS A 14 -29.71 8.64 6.03
CA CYS A 14 -30.19 8.60 7.41
C CYS A 14 -29.15 9.31 8.27
N LYS A 15 -29.52 10.45 8.87
CA LYS A 15 -28.74 11.05 9.94
C LYS A 15 -28.68 10.01 11.06
N LYS A 16 -27.53 9.36 11.23
CA LYS A 16 -27.27 8.58 12.44
C LYS A 16 -27.35 9.57 13.60
N HIS A 17 -28.01 9.17 14.68
CA HIS A 17 -28.02 9.93 15.92
C HIS A 17 -26.55 10.18 16.30
N GLU A 18 -26.14 11.44 16.39
CA GLU A 18 -24.80 11.78 16.84
C GLU A 18 -24.69 11.33 18.30
N ASP A 19 -23.79 10.40 18.55
CA ASP A 19 -23.37 10.05 19.89
C ASP A 19 -22.49 11.20 20.39
N PRO A 20 -22.91 11.95 21.42
CA PRO A 20 -22.12 13.08 21.94
C PRO A 20 -20.77 12.63 22.50
N ASP A 21 -20.61 11.33 22.80
CA ASP A 21 -19.37 10.75 23.32
C ASP A 21 -18.51 10.09 22.22
N ALA A 22 -18.87 10.28 20.94
CA ALA A 22 -18.12 9.72 19.82
C ALA A 22 -16.70 10.32 19.74
N VAL A 23 -15.69 9.49 20.02
CA VAL A 23 -14.28 9.88 19.92
C VAL A 23 -13.88 10.07 18.45
N LEU A 24 -13.39 11.26 18.12
CA LEU A 24 -12.85 11.55 16.79
C LEU A 24 -11.65 10.66 16.46
N ALA A 25 -11.65 10.09 15.26
CA ALA A 25 -10.52 9.34 14.76
C ALA A 25 -9.29 10.26 14.59
N PHE A 26 -8.10 9.72 14.87
CA PHE A 26 -6.84 10.44 14.71
C PHE A 26 -6.69 11.08 13.32
N LYS A 27 -7.13 10.38 12.27
CA LYS A 27 -7.11 10.87 10.88
C LYS A 27 -7.97 12.10 10.64
N THR A 28 -9.10 12.20 11.34
CA THR A 28 -9.96 13.38 11.26
C THR A 28 -9.28 14.60 11.87
N ILE A 29 -8.54 14.40 12.97
CA ILE A 29 -7.75 15.47 13.61
C ILE A 29 -6.59 15.90 12.71
N GLU A 30 -5.86 14.96 12.09
CA GLU A 30 -4.82 15.28 11.11
C GLU A 30 -5.36 16.12 9.94
N LEU A 31 -6.58 15.81 9.47
CA LEU A 31 -7.25 16.55 8.40
C LEU A 31 -7.56 18.00 8.82
N PHE A 32 -8.05 18.21 10.05
CA PHE A 32 -8.30 19.57 10.56
C PHE A 32 -7.01 20.36 10.71
N VAL A 33 -5.93 19.75 11.21
CA VAL A 33 -4.62 20.41 11.29
C VAL A 33 -4.12 20.81 9.90
N ALA A 34 -4.27 19.93 8.91
CA ALA A 34 -3.90 20.24 7.52
C ALA A 34 -4.72 21.42 6.97
N ALA A 35 -6.03 21.47 7.24
CA ALA A 35 -6.89 22.58 6.83
C ALA A 35 -6.48 23.91 7.47
N ILE A 36 -6.09 23.90 8.76
CA ILE A 36 -5.59 25.09 9.45
C ILE A 36 -4.26 25.57 8.84
N VAL A 37 -3.36 24.65 8.52
CA VAL A 37 -2.07 24.96 7.86
C VAL A 37 -2.29 25.54 6.46
N ASP A 38 -3.25 25.00 5.70
CA ASP A 38 -3.63 25.52 4.38
C ASP A 38 -4.21 26.93 4.47
N LEU A 39 -5.10 27.17 5.44
CA LEU A 39 -5.65 28.50 5.71
C LEU A 39 -4.55 29.50 6.10
N TRP A 40 -3.65 29.12 7.02
CA TRP A 40 -2.52 29.96 7.42
C TRP A 40 -1.63 30.31 6.22
N SER A 41 -1.32 29.34 5.36
CA SER A 41 -0.53 29.56 4.15
C SER A 41 -1.19 30.58 3.23
N LYS A 42 -2.52 30.49 3.03
CA LYS A 42 -3.29 31.49 2.27
C LYS A 42 -3.24 32.87 2.90
N GLN A 43 -3.40 32.97 4.21
CA GLN A 43 -3.37 34.25 4.92
C GLN A 43 -1.99 34.92 4.89
N MET A 44 -0.90 34.14 4.99
CA MET A 44 0.48 34.63 4.85
C MET A 44 0.73 35.17 3.44
N LEU A 45 0.28 34.45 2.40
CA LEU A 45 0.40 34.90 1.00
C LEU A 45 -0.39 36.19 0.74
N SER A 46 -1.54 36.36 1.39
CA SER A 46 -2.32 37.60 1.33
C SER A 46 -1.81 38.70 2.27
N ASN A 47 -0.71 38.47 2.99
CA ASN A 47 -0.12 39.38 3.98
C ASN A 47 -1.10 39.85 5.07
N ASN A 48 -2.11 39.01 5.38
CA ASN A 48 -3.16 39.28 6.37
C ASN A 48 -2.87 38.62 7.73
N ASN A 49 -1.77 37.89 7.85
CA ASN A 49 -1.38 37.16 9.05
C ASN A 49 0.14 37.29 9.26
N SER A 50 0.56 37.49 10.51
CA SER A 50 1.97 37.60 10.95
C SER A 50 2.32 36.58 12.03
N TYR A 51 1.38 35.69 12.38
CA TYR A 51 1.57 34.66 13.40
C TYR A 51 2.44 33.50 12.90
N PRO A 52 3.20 32.85 13.81
CA PRO A 52 4.05 31.71 13.47
C PRO A 52 3.24 30.51 12.97
N HIS A 53 3.94 29.57 12.33
CA HIS A 53 3.32 28.42 11.67
C HIS A 53 2.53 27.54 12.67
N PRO A 54 1.22 27.33 12.47
CA PRO A 54 0.32 26.74 13.47
C PRO A 54 0.62 25.27 13.80
N ARG A 55 1.30 24.54 12.91
CA ARG A 55 1.67 23.13 13.14
C ARG A 55 2.65 22.92 14.31
N ALA A 56 3.47 23.91 14.66
CA ALA A 56 4.40 23.80 15.78
C ALA A 56 3.65 23.55 17.10
N GLU A 57 2.56 24.29 17.32
CA GLU A 57 1.70 24.17 18.50
C GLU A 57 0.95 22.82 18.57
N CYS A 58 0.59 22.25 17.41
CA CYS A 58 -0.13 20.98 17.36
C CYS A 58 0.77 19.74 17.53
N GLN A 59 2.09 19.88 17.47
CA GLN A 59 3.00 18.74 17.36
C GLN A 59 2.99 17.81 18.59
N ALA A 60 2.92 18.40 19.79
CA ALA A 60 2.82 17.64 21.03
C ALA A 60 1.50 16.84 21.10
N VAL A 61 0.39 17.48 20.74
CA VAL A 61 -0.94 16.86 20.72
C VAL A 61 -0.98 15.70 19.72
N LEU A 62 -0.49 15.92 18.49
CA LEU A 62 -0.46 14.88 17.45
C LEU A 62 0.41 13.69 17.85
N THR A 63 1.53 13.94 18.52
CA THR A 63 2.42 12.88 18.99
C THR A 63 1.76 12.04 20.09
N ASN A 64 1.07 12.68 21.03
CA ASN A 64 0.34 12.00 22.09
C ASN A 64 -0.84 11.20 21.51
N LEU A 65 -1.64 11.79 20.62
CA LEU A 65 -2.74 11.08 19.96
C LEU A 65 -2.28 9.87 19.16
N ARG A 66 -1.15 9.99 18.43
CA ARG A 66 -0.56 8.85 17.71
C ARG A 66 -0.12 7.74 18.66
N ARG A 67 0.41 8.08 19.83
CA ARG A 67 0.78 7.11 20.88
C ARG A 67 -0.47 6.42 21.44
N PHE A 68 -1.51 7.17 21.78
CA PHE A 68 -2.77 6.62 22.30
C PHE A 68 -3.48 5.73 21.28
N ASP A 69 -3.57 6.16 20.02
CA ASP A 69 -4.14 5.35 18.94
C ASP A 69 -3.34 4.05 18.77
N GLY A 70 -2.00 4.14 18.82
CA GLY A 70 -1.14 2.96 18.80
C GLY A 70 -1.34 2.02 19.99
N GLN A 71 -1.55 2.54 21.21
CA GLN A 71 -1.87 1.74 22.39
C GLN A 71 -3.25 1.09 22.27
N LYS A 72 -4.25 1.84 21.81
CA LYS A 72 -5.62 1.35 21.59
C LYS A 72 -5.64 0.18 20.61
N ARG A 73 -4.95 0.30 19.47
CA ARG A 73 -4.83 -0.81 18.50
C ARG A 73 -4.16 -2.04 19.10
N ARG A 74 -3.19 -1.87 20.02
CA ARG A 74 -2.55 -2.98 20.73
C ARG A 74 -3.51 -3.65 21.72
N THR A 75 -4.27 -2.87 22.49
CA THR A 75 -5.25 -3.41 23.47
C THR A 75 -6.43 -4.09 22.79
N GLU A 76 -6.82 -3.61 21.61
CA GLU A 76 -7.88 -4.20 20.78
C GLU A 76 -7.40 -5.41 19.96
N PHE A 77 -6.12 -5.81 20.10
CA PHE A 77 -5.50 -6.88 19.30
C PHE A 77 -5.73 -6.71 17.79
N GLN A 78 -5.76 -5.47 17.30
CA GLN A 78 -5.87 -5.22 15.87
C GLN A 78 -4.68 -5.84 15.17
N ASP A 79 -4.95 -6.66 14.16
CA ASP A 79 -3.90 -7.30 13.39
C ASP A 79 -3.03 -6.26 12.69
N ARG A 80 -1.73 -6.32 12.99
CA ARG A 80 -0.71 -5.43 12.44
C ARG A 80 -0.19 -5.91 11.08
N ALA A 81 -0.52 -7.15 10.69
CA ALA A 81 -0.11 -7.76 9.44
C ALA A 81 -1.14 -7.57 8.30
N VAL A 82 -2.38 -7.19 8.60
CA VAL A 82 -3.40 -6.87 7.60
C VAL A 82 -2.93 -5.71 6.71
N SER A 83 -2.98 -5.91 5.39
CA SER A 83 -2.53 -4.95 4.37
C SER A 83 -1.05 -4.58 4.42
N THR A 84 -0.20 -5.45 4.97
CA THR A 84 1.26 -5.31 4.82
C THR A 84 1.71 -5.73 3.42
N VAL A 85 2.95 -5.39 3.05
CA VAL A 85 3.56 -5.79 1.77
C VAL A 85 3.51 -7.32 1.56
N ASN A 86 3.46 -8.08 2.66
CA ASN A 86 3.36 -9.54 2.65
C ASN A 86 1.95 -10.07 2.41
N ASP A 87 0.92 -9.24 2.57
CA ASP A 87 -0.50 -9.60 2.37
C ASP A 87 -0.84 -9.76 0.87
N GLY A 88 0.10 -9.36 -0.01
CA GLY A 88 -0.05 -9.42 -1.47
C GLY A 88 0.89 -10.38 -2.18
N TYR A 89 1.64 -11.25 -1.48
CA TYR A 89 2.46 -12.23 -2.20
C TYR A 89 1.57 -13.35 -2.76
N PRO A 90 1.61 -13.59 -4.08
CA PRO A 90 0.91 -14.71 -4.67
C PRO A 90 1.45 -16.00 -4.08
N THR A 91 0.57 -16.97 -3.85
CA THR A 91 1.00 -18.35 -3.61
C THR A 91 1.97 -18.78 -4.71
N THR A 92 2.93 -19.67 -4.44
CA THR A 92 3.86 -20.19 -5.46
C THR A 92 3.15 -20.67 -6.74
N LYS A 93 1.91 -21.17 -6.60
CA LYS A 93 1.00 -21.51 -7.71
C LYS A 93 0.61 -20.32 -8.56
N GLU A 94 0.19 -19.21 -7.96
CA GLU A 94 -0.21 -18.00 -8.66
C GLU A 94 0.98 -17.33 -9.38
N LEU A 95 2.18 -17.43 -8.80
CA LEU A 95 3.43 -17.06 -9.46
C LEU A 95 3.67 -17.90 -10.72
N ALA A 96 3.53 -19.23 -10.60
CA ALA A 96 3.71 -20.14 -11.73
C ALA A 96 2.67 -19.88 -12.83
N ASP A 97 1.41 -19.66 -12.46
CA ASP A 97 0.32 -19.35 -13.40
C ASP A 97 0.57 -18.03 -14.14
N LEU A 98 1.02 -16.99 -13.41
CA LEU A 98 1.32 -15.69 -14.02
C LEU A 98 2.50 -15.76 -14.99
N VAL A 99 3.59 -16.45 -14.60
CA VAL A 99 4.75 -16.64 -15.48
C VAL A 99 4.36 -17.52 -16.67
N GLY A 100 3.56 -18.57 -16.45
CA GLY A 100 3.00 -19.42 -17.49
C GLY A 100 2.23 -18.63 -18.54
N TYR A 101 1.34 -17.72 -18.11
CA TYR A 101 0.59 -16.84 -19.00
C TYR A 101 1.48 -15.98 -19.92
N TYR A 102 2.62 -15.49 -19.43
CA TYR A 102 3.56 -14.72 -20.26
C TYR A 102 4.40 -15.62 -21.18
N LEU A 103 4.80 -16.81 -20.70
CA LEU A 103 5.56 -17.77 -21.50
C LEU A 103 4.74 -18.36 -22.65
N GLU A 104 3.45 -18.62 -22.44
CA GLU A 104 2.52 -19.13 -23.47
C GLU A 104 2.42 -18.20 -24.69
N ARG A 105 2.59 -16.89 -24.50
CA ARG A 105 2.54 -15.90 -25.58
C ARG A 105 3.80 -15.88 -26.44
N ASN A 106 4.91 -16.38 -25.89
CA ASN A 106 6.18 -16.57 -26.58
C ASN A 106 6.66 -15.33 -27.37
N THR A 107 6.48 -14.14 -26.81
CA THR A 107 7.02 -12.89 -27.36
C THR A 107 8.15 -12.37 -26.48
N GLY A 108 9.10 -11.64 -27.08
CA GLY A 108 10.19 -11.02 -26.32
C GLY A 108 9.71 -9.97 -25.30
N VAL A 109 8.60 -9.30 -25.58
CA VAL A 109 8.00 -8.32 -24.65
C VAL A 109 7.39 -9.03 -23.44
N ASP A 110 6.71 -10.15 -23.66
CA ASP A 110 6.11 -10.93 -22.58
C ASP A 110 7.18 -11.61 -21.71
N LEU A 111 8.27 -12.11 -22.32
CA LEU A 111 9.41 -12.64 -21.57
C LEU A 111 10.04 -11.56 -20.67
N ARG A 112 10.21 -10.34 -21.20
CA ARG A 112 10.71 -9.19 -20.42
C ARG A 112 9.76 -8.87 -19.26
N ASN A 113 8.45 -8.89 -19.48
CA ASN A 113 7.46 -8.60 -18.44
C ASN A 113 7.47 -9.66 -17.33
N ALA A 114 7.57 -10.94 -17.70
CA ALA A 114 7.73 -12.05 -16.75
C ALA A 114 9.01 -11.89 -15.92
N LEU A 115 10.15 -11.59 -16.56
CA LEU A 115 11.41 -11.35 -15.88
C LEU A 115 11.34 -10.17 -14.92
N MET A 116 10.77 -9.03 -15.36
CA MET A 116 10.59 -7.85 -14.50
C MET A 116 9.74 -8.15 -13.27
N TYR A 117 8.70 -8.96 -13.44
CA TYR A 117 7.86 -9.40 -12.34
C TYR A 117 8.65 -10.25 -11.33
N ILE A 118 9.37 -11.27 -11.81
CA ILE A 118 10.20 -12.17 -10.99
C ILE A 118 11.28 -11.37 -10.23
N LEU A 119 12.01 -10.48 -10.91
CA LEU A 119 13.03 -9.64 -10.29
C LEU A 119 12.44 -8.73 -9.21
N SER A 120 11.27 -8.15 -9.46
CA SER A 120 10.59 -7.31 -8.47
C SER A 120 10.09 -8.12 -7.26
N HIS A 121 9.73 -9.40 -7.48
CA HIS A 121 9.22 -10.27 -6.43
C HIS A 121 10.33 -10.85 -5.53
N TYR A 122 11.40 -11.41 -6.12
CA TYR A 122 12.46 -12.09 -5.36
C TYR A 122 13.59 -11.16 -4.89
N LEU A 123 13.91 -10.13 -5.68
CA LEU A 123 14.95 -9.16 -5.32
C LEU A 123 14.37 -7.89 -4.69
N TYR A 124 13.04 -7.80 -4.55
CA TYR A 124 12.32 -6.63 -4.03
C TYR A 124 12.68 -5.31 -4.73
N LEU A 125 13.06 -5.39 -6.01
CA LEU A 125 13.46 -4.23 -6.78
C LEU A 125 12.24 -3.35 -7.12
N ARG A 126 12.38 -2.05 -6.88
CA ARG A 126 11.44 -1.07 -7.42
C ARG A 126 11.62 -0.99 -8.93
N GLY A 127 10.54 -0.70 -9.67
CA GLY A 127 10.58 -0.66 -11.14
C GLY A 127 11.65 0.27 -11.76
N ALA A 128 12.13 1.28 -11.03
CA ALA A 128 13.28 2.09 -11.45
C ALA A 128 14.60 1.30 -11.36
N SER A 129 14.86 0.68 -10.22
CA SER A 129 16.05 -0.15 -9.98
C SER A 129 16.08 -1.38 -10.89
N ALA A 130 14.94 -2.06 -11.07
CA ALA A 130 14.85 -3.24 -11.93
C ALA A 130 15.10 -2.91 -13.42
N ARG A 131 14.83 -1.68 -13.87
CA ARG A 131 15.15 -1.23 -15.24
C ARG A 131 16.58 -0.75 -15.42
N ALA A 132 17.22 -0.33 -14.33
CA ALA A 132 18.61 0.12 -14.34
C ALA A 132 19.59 -1.04 -14.17
N ALA A 133 19.12 -2.24 -13.80
CA ALA A 133 19.95 -3.42 -13.65
C ALA A 133 20.51 -3.87 -15.00
N GLU A 134 21.84 -4.02 -15.06
CA GLU A 134 22.54 -4.54 -16.21
C GLU A 134 22.95 -6.00 -15.99
N LEU A 135 23.19 -6.74 -17.08
CA LEU A 135 23.66 -8.12 -16.97
C LEU A 135 25.02 -8.21 -16.27
N ALA A 136 25.83 -7.15 -16.36
CA ALA A 136 27.13 -7.04 -15.68
C ALA A 136 27.01 -6.94 -14.15
N ASP A 137 25.84 -6.56 -13.62
CA ASP A 137 25.58 -6.50 -12.19
C ASP A 137 25.26 -7.88 -11.59
N LEU A 138 24.95 -8.86 -12.43
CA LEU A 138 24.61 -10.21 -12.02
C LEU A 138 25.87 -11.08 -11.96
N GLN A 139 26.14 -11.63 -10.78
CA GLN A 139 27.20 -12.61 -10.57
C GLN A 139 26.60 -13.98 -10.26
N SER A 140 27.22 -15.02 -10.80
CA SER A 140 26.97 -16.39 -10.35
C SER A 140 27.82 -16.66 -9.11
N VAL A 141 27.17 -17.14 -8.05
CA VAL A 141 27.86 -17.66 -6.87
C VAL A 141 27.60 -19.16 -6.84
N VAL A 142 28.69 -19.94 -6.82
CA VAL A 142 28.60 -21.40 -6.69
C VAL A 142 28.63 -21.71 -5.20
N TYR A 143 27.52 -22.19 -4.67
CA TYR A 143 27.43 -22.64 -3.29
C TYR A 143 27.73 -24.15 -3.24
N GLU A 144 28.81 -24.54 -2.55
CA GLU A 144 29.32 -25.93 -2.55
C GLU A 144 28.34 -26.98 -1.98
N ASN A 145 27.38 -26.55 -1.16
CA ASN A 145 26.40 -27.43 -0.48
C ASN A 145 24.95 -27.20 -0.93
N GLU A 146 24.70 -26.28 -1.87
CA GLU A 146 23.37 -26.05 -2.44
C GLU A 146 23.37 -26.61 -3.87
N GLY A 147 23.11 -27.92 -3.98
CA GLY A 147 22.82 -28.53 -5.27
C GLY A 147 21.48 -28.04 -5.84
N PRO A 148 21.11 -28.42 -7.08
CA PRO A 148 19.77 -28.15 -7.60
C PRO A 148 18.75 -28.70 -6.60
N THR A 149 18.09 -27.81 -5.87
CA THR A 149 16.98 -28.18 -5.02
C THR A 149 15.91 -28.68 -5.96
N LEU A 150 15.58 -29.97 -5.88
CA LEU A 150 14.38 -30.49 -6.53
C LEU A 150 13.24 -29.55 -6.13
N CYS A 151 12.57 -28.96 -7.12
CA CYS A 151 11.32 -28.25 -6.86
C CYS A 151 10.51 -29.17 -5.95
N PRO A 152 9.99 -28.69 -4.80
CA PRO A 152 9.37 -29.59 -3.87
C PRO A 152 8.15 -30.22 -4.55
N ASP A 153 8.32 -31.48 -4.94
CA ASP A 153 7.33 -32.33 -5.59
C ASP A 153 6.36 -32.79 -4.49
N TRP A 154 5.55 -31.87 -3.97
CA TRP A 154 4.44 -32.19 -3.06
C TRP A 154 3.35 -33.05 -3.73
N TRP A 155 3.51 -33.40 -5.01
CA TRP A 155 2.61 -34.25 -5.80
C TRP A 155 3.00 -35.74 -5.82
N LEU A 156 4.13 -36.13 -5.20
CA LEU A 156 4.61 -37.51 -5.19
C LEU A 156 4.40 -38.28 -3.87
N TYR A 157 3.56 -37.77 -2.95
CA TYR A 157 3.10 -38.56 -1.81
C TYR A 157 1.61 -38.90 -1.98
N PRO A 158 1.23 -40.20 -1.99
CA PRO A 158 -0.16 -40.65 -2.10
C PRO A 158 -0.99 -40.36 -0.85
#